data_AF-A0A1I4R5Y5-F1
#
_entry.id   AF-A0A1I4R5Y5-F1
#
_cell.length_a   1.000
_cell.length_b   1.000
_cell.length_c   1.000
_cell.angle_alpha   90.00
_cell.angle_beta   90.00
_cell.angle_gamma   90.00
#
_symmetry.space_group_name_H-M   'P 1'
#
loop_
_entity.id
_entity.type
_entity.pdbx_description
1 polymer ?
#
loop_
_entity_poly.entity_id
_entity_poly.type
_entity_poly.pdbx_seq_one_letter_code
_entity_poly.pdbx_strand_id
1 'polypeptide(L)'
;MPLNSHYYVVVQFALLVVLLIATVYFSTKYVRTQKKMMEYLKMLESLAETHASLAQQFERNLAEREEIIKGLVKLLDERIEAARELGERLREISESAMNVEKNAMGDISVNPEHEKIVRLARRGLSARRIAQYFQKPLGEIELILGLYGIPTSDNPSD
;
A
#
# COMPACT_ATOMS: atom_id res chain seq x y z
N MET A 1 101.22 27.30 -40.06
CA MET A 1 100.00 26.56 -40.44
C MET A 1 98.98 26.56 -39.28
N PRO A 2 98.15 27.61 -39.10
CA PRO A 2 97.07 27.62 -38.10
C PRO A 2 95.65 27.43 -38.67
N LEU A 3 95.45 27.39 -39.99
CA LEU A 3 94.11 27.38 -40.60
C LEU A 3 93.26 26.14 -40.25
N ASN A 4 93.89 24.99 -39.99
CA ASN A 4 93.15 23.76 -39.64
C ASN A 4 92.46 23.88 -38.28
N SER A 5 93.02 24.64 -37.34
CA SER A 5 92.45 24.80 -35.99
C SER A 5 91.13 25.57 -36.00
N HIS A 6 90.99 26.58 -36.86
CA HIS A 6 89.76 27.36 -36.95
C HIS A 6 88.60 26.56 -37.55
N TYR A 7 88.89 25.62 -38.46
CA TYR A 7 87.87 24.75 -39.05
C TYR A 7 87.23 23.81 -38.01
N TYR A 8 88.04 23.18 -37.15
CA TYR A 8 87.51 22.31 -36.09
C TYR A 8 86.59 23.06 -35.11
N VAL A 9 86.94 24.31 -34.76
CA VAL A 9 86.11 25.14 -33.88
C VAL A 9 84.76 25.45 -34.53
N VAL A 10 84.74 25.78 -35.83
CA VAL A 10 83.49 26.07 -36.55
C VAL A 10 82.61 24.83 -36.67
N VAL A 11 83.19 23.67 -37.00
CA VAL A 11 82.44 22.40 -37.09
C VAL A 11 81.89 21.98 -35.73
N GLN A 12 82.69 22.10 -34.67
CA GLN A 12 82.26 21.79 -33.31
C GLN A 12 81.13 22.73 -32.85
N PHE A 13 81.22 24.02 -33.17
CA PHE A 13 80.16 24.98 -32.86
C PHE A 13 78.86 24.65 -33.61
N ALA A 14 78.95 24.33 -34.91
CA ALA A 14 77.80 23.89 -35.70
C ALA A 14 77.15 22.62 -35.12
N LEU A 15 77.94 21.65 -34.70
CA LEU A 15 77.46 20.40 -34.11
C LEU A 15 76.75 20.66 -32.77
N LEU A 16 77.30 21.54 -31.93
CA LEU A 16 76.65 21.96 -30.67
C LEU A 16 75.32 22.66 -30.92
N VAL A 17 75.25 23.55 -31.93
CA VAL A 17 73.99 24.23 -32.29
C VAL A 17 72.94 23.22 -32.75
N VAL A 18 73.31 22.25 -33.60
CA VAL A 18 72.40 21.18 -34.06
C VAL A 18 71.93 20.33 -32.88
N LEU A 19 72.83 19.96 -31.97
CA LEU A 19 72.49 19.17 -30.79
C LEU A 19 71.56 19.93 -29.84
N LEU A 20 71.79 21.24 -29.66
CA LEU A 20 70.93 22.11 -28.86
C LEU A 20 69.53 22.21 -29.48
N ILE A 21 69.42 22.41 -30.79
CA ILE A 21 68.12 22.44 -31.49
C ILE A 21 67.40 21.09 -31.36
N ALA A 22 68.10 19.98 -31.56
CA ALA A 22 67.53 18.64 -31.41
C ALA A 22 67.02 18.41 -29.98
N THR A 23 67.80 18.83 -28.96
CA THR A 23 67.44 18.66 -27.55
C THR A 23 66.22 19.51 -27.19
N VAL A 24 66.14 20.76 -27.66
CA VAL A 24 64.97 21.63 -27.46
C VAL A 24 63.74 21.07 -28.18
N TYR A 25 63.91 20.57 -29.41
CA TYR A 25 62.82 19.94 -30.17
C TYR A 25 62.28 18.69 -29.46
N PHE A 26 63.15 17.80 -29.00
CA PHE A 26 62.74 16.60 -28.27
C PHE A 26 62.10 16.94 -26.92
N SER A 27 62.65 17.90 -26.17
CA SER A 27 62.11 18.32 -24.87
C SER A 27 60.72 18.94 -25.02
N THR A 28 60.52 19.82 -26.01
CA THR A 28 59.21 20.44 -26.26
C THR A 28 58.16 19.41 -26.71
N LYS A 29 58.56 18.41 -27.51
CA LYS A 29 57.68 17.31 -27.92
C LYS A 29 57.31 16.41 -26.73
N TYR A 30 58.26 16.07 -25.87
CA TYR A 30 58.03 15.22 -24.70
C TYR A 30 57.12 15.89 -23.67
N VAL A 31 57.33 17.18 -23.39
CA VAL A 31 56.47 17.96 -22.47
C VAL A 31 55.04 18.07 -22.99
N ARG A 32 54.83 18.23 -24.31
CA ARG A 32 53.48 18.25 -24.89
C ARG A 32 52.75 16.92 -24.74
N THR A 33 53.43 15.79 -24.93
CA THR A 33 52.83 14.46 -24.75
C THR A 33 52.48 14.19 -23.29
N GLN A 34 53.37 14.54 -22.36
CA GLN A 34 53.14 14.44 -20.91
C GLN A 34 51.92 15.27 -20.46
N LYS A 35 51.78 16.50 -20.97
CA LYS A 35 50.61 17.35 -20.66
C LYS A 35 49.30 16.72 -21.11
N LYS A 36 49.25 16.16 -22.32
CA LYS A 36 48.05 15.45 -22.82
C LYS A 36 47.73 14.23 -21.95
N MET A 37 48.74 13.45 -21.57
CA MET A 37 48.54 12.28 -20.70
C MET A 37 47.98 12.67 -19.33
N MET A 38 48.51 13.73 -18.71
CA MET A 38 47.98 14.33 -17.47
C MET A 38 46.52 14.78 -17.62
N GLU A 39 46.16 15.37 -18.74
CA GLU A 39 44.78 15.81 -19.01
C GLU A 39 43.82 14.62 -19.12
N TYR A 40 44.22 13.54 -19.81
CA TYR A 40 43.44 12.30 -19.86
C TYR A 40 43.30 11.65 -18.49
N LEU A 41 44.37 11.59 -17.70
CA LEU A 41 44.34 11.08 -16.32
C LEU A 41 43.35 11.87 -15.47
N LYS A 42 43.37 13.19 -15.57
CA LYS A 42 42.45 14.07 -14.83
C LYS A 42 40.99 13.89 -15.27
N MET A 43 40.74 13.71 -16.57
CA MET A 43 39.40 13.37 -17.07
C MET A 43 38.93 12.02 -16.52
N LEU A 44 39.82 11.03 -16.47
CA LEU A 44 39.50 9.69 -16.00
C LEU A 44 39.26 9.65 -14.48
N GLU A 45 40.02 10.44 -13.72
CA GLU A 45 39.80 10.66 -12.28
C GLU A 45 38.46 11.34 -12.02
N SER A 46 38.14 12.41 -12.76
CA SER A 46 36.85 13.10 -12.69
C SER A 46 35.68 12.16 -13.07
N LEU A 47 35.89 11.31 -14.08
CA LEU A 47 34.91 10.31 -14.48
C LEU A 47 34.72 9.23 -13.39
N ALA A 48 35.80 8.77 -12.77
CA ALA A 48 35.72 7.81 -11.67
C ALA A 48 35.00 8.42 -10.44
N GLU A 49 35.28 9.67 -10.11
CA GLU A 49 34.63 10.39 -9.01
C GLU A 49 33.13 10.59 -9.27
N THR A 50 32.75 10.96 -10.49
CA THR A 50 31.34 11.10 -10.87
C THR A 50 30.61 9.76 -10.84
N HIS A 51 31.24 8.67 -11.31
CA HIS A 51 30.68 7.33 -11.19
C HIS A 51 30.53 6.86 -9.74
N ALA A 52 31.51 7.15 -8.88
CA ALA A 52 31.44 6.82 -7.46
C ALA A 52 30.31 7.58 -6.75
N SER A 53 30.18 8.88 -7.03
CA SER A 53 29.08 9.71 -6.52
C SER A 53 27.72 9.21 -7.00
N LEU A 54 27.61 8.84 -8.28
CA LEU A 54 26.39 8.29 -8.85
C LEU A 54 26.01 6.95 -8.21
N ALA A 55 26.98 6.05 -8.03
CA ALA A 55 26.76 4.78 -7.33
C ALA A 55 26.29 5.02 -5.88
N GLN A 56 26.88 5.98 -5.17
CA GLN A 56 26.46 6.34 -3.82
C GLN A 56 25.03 6.89 -3.78
N GLN A 57 24.64 7.70 -4.76
CA GLN A 57 23.26 8.20 -4.87
C GLN A 57 22.26 7.08 -5.16
N PHE A 58 22.63 6.12 -6.03
CA PHE A 58 21.81 4.94 -6.27
C PHE A 58 21.63 4.08 -5.02
N GLU A 59 22.72 3.85 -4.27
CA GLU A 59 22.66 3.09 -3.02
C GLU A 59 21.72 3.74 -2.00
N ARG A 60 21.82 5.06 -1.83
CA ARG A 60 20.89 5.82 -0.96
C ARG A 60 19.45 5.70 -1.44
N ASN A 61 19.20 5.84 -2.74
CA ASN A 61 17.84 5.75 -3.28
C ASN A 61 17.25 4.34 -3.12
N LEU A 62 18.08 3.31 -3.27
CA LEU A 62 17.65 1.93 -3.03
C LEU A 62 17.32 1.69 -1.56
N ALA A 63 18.16 2.17 -0.64
CA ALA A 63 17.91 2.08 0.79
C ALA A 63 16.60 2.81 1.20
N GLU A 64 16.37 4.02 0.69
CA GLU A 64 15.13 4.77 0.93
C GLU A 64 13.90 4.02 0.39
N ARG A 65 14.00 3.46 -0.82
CA ARG A 65 12.91 2.65 -1.40
C ARG A 65 12.64 1.39 -0.58
N GLU A 66 13.68 0.72 -0.11
CA GLU A 66 13.55 -0.46 0.74
C GLU A 66 12.82 -0.11 2.05
N GLU A 67 13.18 1.01 2.69
CA GLU A 67 12.52 1.49 3.89
C GLU A 67 11.04 1.82 3.66
N ILE A 68 10.72 2.51 2.56
CA ILE A 68 9.34 2.81 2.16
C ILE A 68 8.54 1.52 1.95
N ILE A 69 9.10 0.54 1.24
CA ILE A 69 8.45 -0.75 1.00
C ILE A 69 8.18 -1.47 2.32
N LYS A 70 9.17 -1.53 3.22
CA LYS A 70 8.98 -2.12 4.56
C LYS A 70 7.87 -1.43 5.35
N GLY A 71 7.81 -0.10 5.30
CA GLY A 71 6.75 0.69 5.92
C GLY A 71 5.36 0.36 5.34
N LEU A 72 5.25 0.28 4.01
CA LEU A 72 4.02 -0.08 3.31
C LEU A 72 3.55 -1.50 3.66
N VAL A 73 4.46 -2.47 3.69
CA VAL A 73 4.16 -3.85 4.07
C VAL A 73 3.63 -3.90 5.50
N LYS A 74 4.30 -3.22 6.44
CA LYS A 74 3.84 -3.17 7.83
C LYS A 74 2.46 -2.53 7.96
N LEU A 75 2.19 -1.46 7.23
CA LEU A 75 0.89 -0.80 7.23
C LEU A 75 -0.21 -1.70 6.64
N LEU A 76 0.11 -2.47 5.59
CA LEU A 76 -0.81 -3.46 5.03
C LEU A 76 -1.11 -4.57 6.03
N ASP A 77 -0.10 -5.08 6.72
CA ASP A 77 -0.27 -6.10 7.76
C ASP A 77 -1.17 -5.59 8.89
N GLU A 78 -0.95 -4.36 9.38
CA GLU A 78 -1.80 -3.71 10.39
C GLU A 78 -3.25 -3.57 9.91
N ARG A 79 -3.46 -3.24 8.63
CA ARG A 79 -4.80 -3.11 8.04
C ARG A 79 -5.50 -4.47 7.88
N ILE A 80 -4.75 -5.50 7.50
CA ILE A 80 -5.28 -6.87 7.40
C ILE A 80 -5.69 -7.36 8.79
N GLU A 81 -4.89 -7.11 9.81
CA GLU A 81 -5.19 -7.53 11.18
C GLU A 81 -6.43 -6.81 11.72
N ALA A 82 -6.52 -5.48 11.53
CA ALA A 82 -7.70 -4.71 11.91
C ALA A 82 -8.97 -5.20 11.17
N ALA A 83 -8.85 -5.57 9.90
CA ALA A 83 -9.97 -6.12 9.13
C ALA A 83 -10.39 -7.50 9.64
N ARG A 84 -9.44 -8.36 10.03
CA ARG A 84 -9.72 -9.66 10.66
C ARG A 84 -10.42 -9.49 12.00
N GLU A 85 -9.91 -8.62 12.87
CA GLU A 85 -10.52 -8.34 14.17
C GLU A 85 -11.97 -7.83 14.00
N LEU A 86 -12.20 -6.93 13.05
CA LEU A 86 -13.54 -6.44 12.76
C LEU A 86 -14.46 -7.54 12.21
N GLY A 87 -13.92 -8.44 11.38
CA GLY A 87 -14.63 -9.63 10.90
C GLY A 87 -15.01 -10.60 12.03
N GLU A 88 -14.11 -10.84 12.98
CA GLU A 88 -14.39 -11.69 14.15
C GLU A 88 -15.45 -11.06 15.05
N ARG A 89 -15.35 -9.76 15.35
CA ARG A 89 -16.37 -9.04 16.13
C ARG A 89 -17.75 -9.09 15.45
N LEU A 90 -17.81 -8.92 14.14
CA LEU A 90 -19.06 -9.06 13.39
C LEU A 90 -19.61 -10.49 13.44
N ARG A 91 -18.73 -11.50 13.40
CA ARG A 91 -19.14 -12.91 13.54
C ARG A 91 -19.70 -13.20 14.93
N GLU A 92 -19.05 -12.72 15.99
CA GLU A 92 -19.53 -12.86 17.38
C GLU A 92 -20.89 -12.18 17.58
N ILE A 93 -21.08 -10.99 17.02
CA ILE A 93 -22.37 -10.29 17.04
C ILE A 93 -23.43 -11.08 16.29
N SER A 94 -23.11 -11.62 15.10
CA SER A 94 -24.03 -12.45 14.32
C SER A 94 -24.42 -13.73 15.05
N GLU A 95 -23.47 -14.43 15.65
CA GLU A 95 -23.74 -15.65 16.44
C GLU A 95 -24.57 -15.34 17.69
N SER A 96 -24.28 -14.22 18.37
CA SER A 96 -25.06 -13.75 19.51
C SER A 96 -26.49 -13.38 19.11
N ALA A 97 -26.67 -12.68 17.99
CA ALA A 97 -27.98 -12.32 17.45
C ALA A 97 -28.79 -13.57 17.04
N MET A 98 -28.17 -14.54 16.37
CA MET A 98 -28.82 -15.81 16.03
C MET A 98 -29.21 -16.61 17.29
N ASN A 99 -28.39 -16.61 18.34
CA ASN A 99 -28.73 -17.27 19.60
C ASN A 99 -29.88 -16.57 20.35
N VAL A 100 -29.96 -15.23 20.29
CA VAL A 100 -31.10 -14.46 20.83
C VAL A 100 -32.37 -14.75 20.04
N GLU A 101 -32.31 -14.79 18.70
CA GLU A 101 -33.47 -15.12 17.86
C GLU A 101 -33.94 -16.56 18.09
N LYS A 102 -33.02 -17.51 18.26
CA LYS A 102 -33.34 -18.92 18.55
C LYS A 102 -33.93 -19.11 19.95
N ASN A 103 -33.51 -18.31 20.93
CA ASN A 103 -34.11 -18.28 22.27
C ASN A 103 -35.41 -17.44 22.34
N ALA A 104 -35.64 -16.53 21.39
CA ALA A 104 -36.90 -15.79 21.27
C ALA A 104 -37.98 -16.57 20.50
N MET A 105 -37.58 -17.47 19.59
CA MET A 105 -38.47 -18.42 18.93
C MET A 105 -38.66 -19.74 19.71
N GLY A 106 -37.70 -20.10 20.56
CA GLY A 106 -37.81 -21.21 21.50
C GLY A 106 -38.51 -20.76 22.77
N ASP A 107 -39.79 -21.08 22.90
CA ASP A 107 -40.64 -20.79 24.06
C ASP A 107 -41.37 -19.43 24.01
N ILE A 108 -42.10 -19.18 22.92
CA ILE A 108 -43.43 -18.56 23.10
C ILE A 108 -44.22 -19.60 23.89
N SER A 109 -44.09 -19.60 25.21
CA SER A 109 -44.97 -20.37 26.09
C SER A 109 -46.37 -20.01 25.64
N VAL A 110 -47.08 -20.97 25.03
CA VAL A 110 -48.36 -20.73 24.39
C VAL A 110 -49.27 -20.26 25.51
N ASN A 111 -49.44 -18.94 25.62
CA ASN A 111 -50.34 -18.37 26.60
C ASN A 111 -51.69 -19.03 26.31
N PRO A 112 -52.31 -19.76 27.26
CA PRO A 112 -53.55 -20.49 27.02
C PRO A 112 -54.66 -19.56 26.51
N GLU A 113 -54.56 -18.26 26.76
CA GLU A 113 -55.43 -17.23 26.18
C GLU A 113 -55.20 -17.03 24.68
N HIS A 114 -53.94 -16.98 24.21
CA HIS A 114 -53.62 -16.82 22.79
C HIS A 114 -54.15 -18.01 21.98
N GLU A 115 -54.05 -19.23 22.53
CA GLU A 115 -54.61 -20.42 21.89
C GLU A 115 -56.14 -20.35 21.77
N LYS A 116 -56.83 -19.83 22.80
CA LYS A 116 -58.29 -19.63 22.77
C LYS A 116 -58.70 -18.56 21.75
N ILE A 117 -57.95 -17.46 21.68
CA ILE A 117 -58.13 -16.38 20.68
C ILE A 117 -57.99 -16.93 19.27
N VAL A 118 -56.90 -17.66 19.00
CA VAL A 118 -56.64 -18.32 17.72
C VAL A 118 -57.75 -19.32 17.36
N ARG A 119 -58.21 -20.13 18.33
CA ARG A 119 -59.26 -21.12 18.13
C ARG A 119 -60.60 -20.48 17.77
N LEU A 120 -60.93 -19.34 18.37
CA LEU A 120 -62.16 -18.59 18.05
C LEU A 120 -62.08 -17.92 16.68
N ALA A 121 -60.93 -17.37 16.30
CA ALA A 121 -60.72 -16.82 14.97
C ALA A 121 -60.82 -17.91 13.89
N ARG A 122 -60.26 -19.11 14.13
CA ARG A 122 -60.43 -20.27 13.24
C ARG A 122 -61.87 -20.78 13.11
N ARG A 123 -62.74 -20.45 14.07
CA ARG A 123 -64.20 -20.72 14.00
C ARG A 123 -64.96 -19.62 13.23
N GLY A 124 -64.27 -18.65 12.65
CA GLY A 124 -64.86 -17.57 11.86
C GLY A 124 -65.40 -16.40 12.68
N LEU A 125 -64.98 -16.25 13.95
CA LEU A 125 -65.31 -15.03 14.71
C LEU A 125 -64.40 -13.89 14.28
N SER A 126 -64.98 -12.70 14.09
CA SER A 126 -64.22 -11.49 13.78
C SER A 126 -63.39 -10.99 14.95
N ALA A 127 -62.32 -10.27 14.64
CA ALA A 127 -61.40 -9.71 15.64
C ALA A 127 -62.13 -8.81 16.65
N ARG A 128 -63.11 -8.01 16.17
CA ARG A 128 -63.96 -7.18 17.04
C ARG A 128 -64.79 -7.97 18.05
N ARG A 129 -65.37 -9.12 17.65
CA ARG A 129 -66.15 -9.96 18.57
C ARG A 129 -65.26 -10.67 19.58
N ILE A 130 -64.08 -11.09 19.16
CA ILE A 130 -63.08 -11.70 20.04
C ILE A 130 -62.60 -10.66 21.07
N ALA A 131 -62.32 -9.42 20.65
CA ALA A 131 -61.96 -8.32 21.54
C ALA A 131 -63.04 -8.04 22.61
N GLN A 132 -64.30 -8.03 22.22
CA GLN A 132 -65.43 -7.89 23.15
C GLN A 132 -65.54 -9.07 24.13
N TYR A 133 -65.33 -10.30 23.64
CA TYR A 133 -65.41 -11.50 24.47
C TYR A 133 -64.32 -11.56 25.55
N PHE A 134 -63.09 -11.16 25.20
CA PHE A 134 -61.96 -11.11 26.13
C PHE A 134 -61.81 -9.78 26.88
N GLN A 135 -62.66 -8.79 26.61
CA GLN A 135 -62.56 -7.42 27.14
C GLN A 135 -61.17 -6.79 26.91
N LYS A 136 -60.57 -7.08 25.76
CA LYS A 136 -59.24 -6.61 25.36
C LYS A 136 -59.35 -5.58 24.23
N PRO A 137 -58.39 -4.65 24.11
CA PRO A 137 -58.37 -3.71 23.00
C PRO A 137 -58.21 -4.45 21.67
N LEU A 138 -58.89 -3.95 20.63
CA LEU A 138 -58.89 -4.55 19.29
C LEU A 138 -57.47 -4.77 18.76
N GLY A 139 -56.58 -3.79 18.93
CA GLY A 139 -55.21 -3.86 18.44
C GLY A 139 -54.37 -4.97 19.09
N GLU A 140 -54.65 -5.36 20.34
CA GLU A 140 -53.97 -6.49 20.98
C GLU A 140 -54.41 -7.83 20.36
N ILE A 141 -55.70 -7.96 20.03
CA ILE A 141 -56.24 -9.14 19.34
C ILE A 141 -55.71 -9.24 17.91
N GLU A 142 -55.66 -8.14 17.17
CA GLU A 142 -55.09 -8.09 15.82
C GLU A 142 -53.60 -8.47 15.83
N LEU A 143 -52.84 -7.97 16.80
CA LEU A 143 -51.44 -8.32 16.98
C LEU A 143 -51.26 -9.82 17.22
N ILE A 144 -52.05 -10.41 18.13
CA ILE A 144 -52.01 -11.85 18.41
C ILE A 144 -52.37 -12.64 17.14
N LEU A 145 -53.43 -12.28 16.42
CA LEU A 145 -53.82 -13.00 15.19
C LEU A 145 -52.77 -12.87 14.08
N GLY A 146 -52.11 -11.71 13.96
CA GLY A 146 -51.02 -11.48 13.03
C GLY A 146 -49.78 -12.33 13.34
N LEU A 147 -49.44 -12.50 14.62
CA LEU A 147 -48.34 -13.39 15.05
C LEU A 147 -48.57 -14.85 14.68
N TYR A 148 -49.82 -15.31 14.64
CA TYR A 148 -50.20 -16.68 14.24
C TYR A 148 -50.62 -16.80 12.76
N GLY A 149 -50.44 -15.75 11.95
CA GLY A 149 -50.71 -15.75 10.51
C GLY A 149 -52.19 -15.93 10.14
N ILE A 150 -53.12 -15.54 11.03
CA ILE A 150 -54.55 -15.67 10.79
C ILE A 150 -55.07 -14.35 10.21
N PRO A 151 -55.67 -14.35 9.00
CA PRO A 151 -56.19 -13.14 8.39
C PRO A 151 -57.36 -12.59 9.24
N THR A 152 -57.23 -11.35 9.69
CA THR A 152 -58.27 -10.62 10.40
C THR A 152 -59.32 -10.17 9.39
N SER A 153 -60.43 -10.90 9.29
CA SER A 153 -61.49 -10.69 8.28
C SER A 153 -62.40 -9.48 8.55
N ASP A 154 -61.86 -8.39 9.09
CA ASP A 154 -62.59 -7.13 9.25
C ASP A 154 -62.10 -6.16 8.16
N ASN A 155 -62.41 -6.46 6.90
CA ASN A 155 -62.31 -5.51 5.81
C ASN A 155 -63.61 -4.67 5.82
N PRO A 156 -63.58 -3.36 6.11
CA PRO A 156 -64.77 -2.52 5.97
C PRO A 156 -64.96 -2.23 4.49
N SER A 157 -65.69 -3.11 3.82
CA SER A 157 -66.34 -2.81 2.54
C SER A 157 -67.84 -2.84 2.77
N ASP A 158 -68.34 -1.79 3.41
CA ASP A 158 -69.59 -1.07 3.13
C ASP A 158 -69.72 0.14 4.09
#